data_AF-A0A3B4A7M9-F1
#
_entry.id   AF-A0A3B4A7M9-F1
#
_cell.length_a   1.000
_cell.length_b   1.000
_cell.length_c   1.000
_cell.angle_alpha   90.00
_cell.angle_beta   90.00
_cell.angle_gamma   90.00
#
_symmetry.space_group_name_H-M   'P 1'
#
loop_
_entity.id
_entity.type
_entity.pdbx_description
1 polymer ?
#
loop_
_entity_poly.entity_id
_entity_poly.type
_entity_poly.pdbx_seq_one_letter_code
_entity_poly.pdbx_strand_id
1 'polypeptide(L)'
;IPHHTELYGSTPKTSLPIVYHSDYNITFMGLEKLHPFDAGKWGKVIHFLKEEQFITDENIVEAREASEQDLLVTHTKRYLNRLKGNGHERDFLDDQRVFIMDMYNRHIYPRDAYAKRAIKRRVELDWGTEDSEYLQKVELHCDGALNEVRPDVIVYNAGTDILDGDPLGGLSISPHGIVKRDELVFRAARRRGIPILMVTSGGYQKKTARIIADSILNLHHQGLIGPEREGLSSAATSPTSGPGSSGSALTAI
;
A
#
# COMPACT_ATOMS: atom_id res chain seq x y z
N ILE A 1 23.02 -4.77 17.58
CA ILE A 1 23.95 -4.78 16.44
C ILE A 1 23.15 -4.31 15.24
N PRO A 2 23.60 -3.33 14.45
CA PRO A 2 22.90 -2.95 13.23
C PRO A 2 22.82 -4.17 12.31
N HIS A 3 21.62 -4.47 11.82
CA HIS A 3 21.39 -5.56 10.87
C HIS A 3 22.02 -5.19 9.52
N HIS A 4 22.83 -6.09 8.96
CA HIS A 4 23.41 -5.91 7.64
C HIS A 4 22.54 -6.63 6.61
N THR A 5 22.17 -5.94 5.53
CA THR A 5 21.27 -6.48 4.51
C THR A 5 21.77 -6.15 3.10
N GLU A 6 21.61 -7.11 2.19
CA GLU A 6 21.93 -6.99 0.76
C GLU A 6 20.68 -6.67 -0.08
N LEU A 7 19.53 -6.45 0.57
CA LEU A 7 18.28 -6.12 -0.10
C LEU A 7 18.30 -4.75 -0.78
N TYR A 8 19.16 -3.84 -0.31
CA TYR A 8 19.31 -2.51 -0.89
C TYR A 8 20.33 -2.53 -2.03
N GLY A 9 19.93 -1.98 -3.19
CA GLY A 9 20.78 -1.85 -4.36
C GLY A 9 20.53 -0.54 -5.10
N SER A 10 21.49 -0.13 -5.93
CA SER A 10 21.29 1.02 -6.82
C SER A 10 20.26 0.70 -7.89
N THR A 11 19.19 1.47 -7.97
CA THR A 11 18.19 1.39 -9.04
C THR A 11 18.50 2.43 -10.13
N PRO A 12 18.37 2.09 -11.42
CA PRO A 12 18.43 3.08 -12.49
C PRO A 12 17.44 4.24 -12.25
N LYS A 13 17.81 5.47 -12.61
CA LYS A 13 16.91 6.63 -12.50
C LYS A 13 15.66 6.53 -13.38
N THR A 14 15.72 5.67 -14.39
CA THR A 14 14.62 5.39 -15.32
C THR A 14 13.61 4.39 -14.75
N SER A 15 13.94 3.70 -13.66
CA SER A 15 13.06 2.73 -13.05
C SER A 15 11.89 3.42 -12.35
N LEU A 16 10.68 2.91 -12.60
CA LEU A 16 9.50 3.24 -11.84
C LEU A 16 9.56 2.54 -10.46
N PRO A 17 8.92 3.10 -9.43
CA PRO A 17 8.90 2.52 -8.09
C PRO A 17 7.95 1.30 -8.01
N ILE A 18 8.16 0.32 -8.88
CA ILE A 18 7.40 -0.93 -8.99
C ILE A 18 8.39 -2.07 -8.83
N VAL A 19 8.20 -2.87 -7.78
CA VAL A 19 9.09 -3.97 -7.43
C VAL A 19 8.41 -5.29 -7.76
N TYR A 20 9.08 -6.15 -8.50
CA TYR A 20 8.54 -7.46 -8.89
C TYR A 20 9.66 -8.47 -9.20
N HIS A 21 9.37 -9.75 -8.98
CA HIS A 21 10.19 -10.86 -9.45
C HIS A 21 9.29 -11.96 -10.02
N SER A 22 9.74 -12.67 -11.06
CA SER A 22 8.98 -13.73 -11.72
C SER A 22 8.62 -14.89 -10.79
N ASP A 23 9.51 -15.22 -9.85
CA ASP A 23 9.32 -16.25 -8.82
C ASP A 23 8.16 -15.98 -7.84
N TYR A 24 7.59 -14.78 -7.84
CA TYR A 24 6.35 -14.51 -7.12
C TYR A 24 5.16 -15.30 -7.68
N ASN A 25 5.28 -15.84 -8.91
CA ASN A 25 4.28 -16.71 -9.52
C ASN A 25 4.57 -18.17 -9.16
N ILE A 26 4.04 -18.60 -8.02
CA ILE A 26 4.20 -19.99 -7.57
C ILE A 26 3.34 -20.90 -8.44
N THR A 27 3.96 -21.93 -9.02
CA THR A 27 3.27 -22.96 -9.79
C THR A 27 3.51 -24.33 -9.17
N PHE A 28 2.49 -25.20 -9.20
CA PHE A 28 2.56 -26.56 -8.67
C PHE A 28 1.88 -27.53 -9.63
N MET A 29 2.42 -27.61 -10.85
CA MET A 29 1.92 -28.48 -11.94
C MET A 29 0.42 -28.33 -12.22
N GLY A 30 -0.16 -27.14 -12.00
CA GLY A 30 -1.58 -26.86 -12.22
C GLY A 30 -2.46 -26.99 -10.99
N LEU A 31 -1.97 -27.59 -9.89
CA LEU A 31 -2.74 -27.75 -8.65
C LEU A 31 -2.98 -26.41 -7.95
N GLU A 32 -2.13 -25.41 -8.17
CA GLU A 32 -2.32 -24.05 -7.66
C GLU A 32 -3.65 -23.44 -8.14
N LYS A 33 -4.19 -23.89 -9.27
CA LYS A 33 -5.46 -23.39 -9.84
C LYS A 33 -6.70 -23.86 -9.08
N LEU A 34 -6.55 -24.88 -8.22
CA LEU A 34 -7.62 -25.36 -7.34
C LEU A 34 -7.67 -24.58 -6.03
N HIS A 35 -6.63 -23.81 -5.72
CA HIS A 35 -6.52 -23.05 -4.49
C HIS A 35 -7.23 -21.69 -4.63
N PRO A 36 -7.95 -21.20 -3.60
CA PRO A 36 -8.63 -19.90 -3.68
C PRO A 36 -7.67 -18.72 -3.87
N PHE A 37 -6.45 -18.82 -3.35
CA PHE A 37 -5.38 -17.86 -3.62
C PHE A 37 -4.74 -18.14 -4.98
N ASP A 38 -4.95 -17.21 -5.92
CA ASP A 38 -4.31 -17.20 -7.23
C ASP A 38 -2.83 -16.80 -7.10
N ALA A 39 -1.96 -17.80 -7.03
CA ALA A 39 -0.51 -17.59 -6.92
C ALA A 39 0.11 -16.91 -8.16
N GLY A 40 -0.58 -16.91 -9.31
CA GLY A 40 -0.16 -16.19 -10.52
C GLY A 40 -0.73 -14.78 -10.62
N LYS A 41 -1.42 -14.28 -9.58
CA LYS A 41 -2.06 -12.96 -9.58
C LYS A 41 -1.08 -11.83 -9.90
N TRP A 42 0.13 -11.89 -9.34
CA TRP A 42 1.12 -10.83 -9.46
C TRP A 42 1.68 -10.72 -10.88
N GLY A 43 2.01 -11.84 -11.52
CA GLY A 43 2.41 -11.85 -12.92
C GLY A 43 1.31 -11.32 -13.86
N LYS A 44 0.03 -11.55 -13.54
CA LYS A 44 -1.10 -10.97 -14.30
C LYS A 44 -1.17 -9.45 -14.15
N VAL A 45 -0.93 -8.91 -12.95
CA VAL A 45 -0.84 -7.45 -12.74
C VAL A 45 0.25 -6.86 -13.63
N ILE A 46 1.46 -7.44 -13.58
CA ILE A 46 2.59 -6.99 -14.40
C ILE A 46 2.27 -7.09 -15.89
N HIS A 47 1.62 -8.17 -16.31
CA HIS A 47 1.17 -8.33 -17.69
C HIS A 47 0.23 -7.20 -18.11
N PHE A 48 -0.81 -6.88 -17.34
CA PHE A 48 -1.72 -5.78 -17.66
C PHE A 48 -0.99 -4.43 -17.71
N LEU A 49 -0.05 -4.15 -16.79
CA LEU A 49 0.71 -2.90 -16.83
C LEU A 49 1.63 -2.81 -18.06
N LYS A 50 2.16 -3.94 -18.55
CA LYS A 50 2.91 -4.00 -19.83
C LYS A 50 2.00 -3.83 -21.04
N GLU A 51 0.81 -4.43 -21.03
CA GLU A 51 -0.18 -4.26 -22.10
C GLU A 51 -0.60 -2.80 -22.28
N GLU A 52 -0.75 -2.07 -21.17
CA GLU A 52 -1.05 -0.64 -21.15
C GLU A 52 0.20 0.24 -21.40
N GLN A 53 1.34 -0.37 -21.76
CA GLN A 53 2.62 0.29 -22.06
C GLN A 53 3.16 1.17 -20.92
N PHE A 54 2.71 0.92 -19.69
CA PHE A 54 3.14 1.69 -18.52
C PHE A 54 4.51 1.23 -17.99
N ILE A 55 4.76 -0.09 -18.05
CA ILE A 55 6.03 -0.68 -17.62
C ILE A 55 6.65 -1.55 -18.71
N THR A 56 7.96 -1.75 -18.59
CA THR A 56 8.77 -2.71 -19.36
C THR A 56 9.70 -3.45 -18.40
N ASP A 57 10.39 -4.51 -18.85
CA ASP A 57 11.33 -5.24 -17.99
C ASP A 57 12.53 -4.36 -17.56
N GLU A 58 12.85 -3.32 -18.33
CA GLU A 58 13.95 -2.41 -18.07
C GLU A 58 13.60 -1.28 -17.07
N ASN A 59 12.30 -1.03 -16.82
CA ASN A 59 11.85 0.06 -15.96
C ASN A 59 11.17 -0.39 -14.66
N ILE A 60 11.13 -1.69 -14.40
CA ILE A 60 10.77 -2.24 -13.08
C ILE A 60 12.02 -2.47 -12.23
N VAL A 61 11.83 -2.51 -10.91
CA VAL A 61 12.86 -2.91 -9.96
C VAL A 61 12.73 -4.40 -9.68
N GLU A 62 13.76 -5.16 -9.99
CA GLU A 62 13.80 -6.59 -9.67
C GLU A 62 14.07 -6.80 -8.17
N ALA A 63 13.23 -7.60 -7.52
CA ALA A 63 13.36 -7.87 -6.10
C ALA A 63 14.52 -8.83 -5.80
N ARG A 64 15.14 -8.68 -4.62
CA ARG A 64 16.14 -9.63 -4.10
C ARG A 64 15.52 -10.49 -3.00
N GLU A 65 15.94 -11.76 -2.93
CA GLU A 65 15.49 -12.67 -1.88
C GLU A 65 16.07 -12.25 -0.52
N ALA A 66 15.21 -12.23 0.51
CA ALA A 66 15.61 -11.92 1.88
C ALA A 66 16.31 -13.13 2.51
N SER A 67 17.45 -12.90 3.15
CA SER A 67 18.17 -13.93 3.90
C SER A 67 17.43 -14.32 5.19
N GLU A 68 17.78 -15.46 5.79
CA GLU A 68 17.27 -15.83 7.13
C GLU A 68 17.56 -14.71 8.15
N GLN A 69 18.73 -14.06 8.05
CA GLN A 69 19.10 -12.95 8.92
C GLN A 69 18.15 -11.75 8.74
N ASP A 70 17.75 -11.42 7.51
CA ASP A 70 16.76 -10.37 7.24
C ASP A 70 15.41 -10.71 7.88
N LEU A 71 14.96 -11.96 7.74
CA LEU A 71 13.69 -12.41 8.31
C LEU A 71 13.69 -12.42 9.85
N LEU A 72 14.84 -12.71 10.47
CA LEU A 72 15.02 -12.75 11.92
C LEU A 72 14.96 -11.36 12.58
N VAL A 73 14.98 -10.27 11.81
CA VAL A 73 14.75 -8.91 12.32
C VAL A 73 13.34 -8.76 12.91
N THR A 74 12.35 -9.40 12.28
CA THR A 74 10.94 -9.33 12.69
C THR A 74 10.50 -10.62 13.36
N HIS A 75 10.93 -11.78 12.85
CA HIS A 75 10.39 -13.06 13.25
C HIS A 75 11.33 -13.84 14.16
N THR A 76 10.75 -14.57 15.12
CA THR A 76 11.53 -15.53 15.90
C THR A 76 11.98 -16.71 15.03
N LYS A 77 13.16 -17.27 15.31
CA LYS A 77 13.62 -18.51 14.64
C LYS A 77 12.60 -19.65 14.76
N ARG A 78 11.91 -19.73 15.92
CA ARG A 78 10.81 -20.67 16.14
C ARG A 78 9.64 -20.43 15.19
N TYR A 79 9.29 -19.19 14.89
CA TYR A 79 8.24 -18.84 13.93
C TYR A 79 8.63 -19.22 12.50
N LEU A 80 9.85 -18.86 12.07
CA LEU A 80 10.36 -19.23 10.75
C LEU A 80 10.37 -20.75 10.54
N ASN A 81 10.77 -21.52 11.56
CA ASN A 81 10.71 -22.98 11.55
C ASN A 81 9.28 -23.55 11.55
N ARG A 82 8.25 -22.73 11.82
CA ARG A 82 6.85 -23.14 12.01
C ARG A 82 5.89 -22.54 11.00
N LEU A 83 6.35 -21.79 9.98
CA LEU A 83 5.54 -21.06 8.98
C LEU A 83 4.42 -21.94 8.36
N LYS A 84 3.32 -22.03 9.11
CA LYS A 84 2.02 -22.66 8.88
C LYS A 84 0.91 -21.91 9.65
N GLY A 85 1.09 -20.63 10.00
CA GLY A 85 0.04 -19.82 10.66
C GLY A 85 0.38 -18.33 10.90
N ASN A 86 -0.62 -17.47 10.60
CA ASN A 86 -0.91 -16.05 10.93
C ASN A 86 -0.05 -15.33 12.01
N GLY A 87 0.31 -14.03 11.94
CA GLY A 87 0.00 -12.84 11.11
C GLY A 87 0.82 -11.64 11.70
N HIS A 88 0.98 -10.52 10.97
CA HIS A 88 1.95 -9.45 11.31
C HIS A 88 1.58 -8.58 12.53
N GLU A 89 0.31 -8.54 12.95
CA GLU A 89 -0.10 -7.70 14.10
C GLU A 89 0.48 -8.21 15.42
N ARG A 90 0.73 -9.52 15.53
CA ARG A 90 1.33 -10.13 16.72
C ARG A 90 2.79 -9.74 16.91
N ASP A 91 3.51 -9.46 15.82
CA ASP A 91 4.93 -9.14 15.86
C ASP A 91 5.20 -7.76 16.49
N PHE A 92 4.20 -6.86 16.49
CA PHE A 92 4.36 -5.47 16.93
C PHE A 92 3.53 -5.08 18.16
N LEU A 93 2.97 -6.05 18.89
CA LEU A 93 2.08 -5.79 20.03
C LEU A 93 2.66 -4.81 21.06
N ASP A 94 3.97 -4.94 21.35
CA ASP A 94 4.68 -4.12 22.34
C ASP A 94 5.62 -3.08 21.69
N ASP A 95 5.62 -2.97 20.35
CA ASP A 95 6.47 -2.02 19.63
C ASP A 95 5.78 -0.67 19.43
N GLN A 96 6.14 0.31 20.27
CA GLN A 96 5.56 1.65 20.20
C GLN A 96 5.93 2.42 18.93
N ARG A 97 6.95 1.97 18.17
CA ARG A 97 7.35 2.58 16.90
C ARG A 97 6.38 2.26 15.76
N VAL A 98 5.53 1.25 15.94
CA VAL A 98 4.54 0.84 14.94
C VAL A 98 3.16 1.32 15.36
N PHE A 99 2.46 1.93 14.41
CA PHE A 99 1.05 2.29 14.54
C PHE A 99 0.25 1.51 13.51
N ILE A 100 -0.67 0.66 13.98
CA ILE A 100 -1.53 -0.13 13.11
C ILE A 100 -2.93 0.50 13.09
N MET A 101 -3.31 1.01 11.93
CA MET A 101 -4.70 1.22 11.56
C MET A 101 -5.15 0.04 10.70
N ASP A 102 -6.28 -0.56 11.06
CA ASP A 102 -6.84 -1.67 10.30
C ASP A 102 -8.35 -1.50 10.11
N MET A 103 -8.80 -1.80 8.90
CA MET A 103 -10.17 -1.63 8.45
C MET A 103 -10.66 -2.91 7.78
N TYR A 104 -11.52 -3.65 8.48
CA TYR A 104 -11.82 -5.03 8.14
C TYR A 104 -13.26 -5.42 8.49
N ASN A 105 -13.76 -6.46 7.81
CA ASN A 105 -15.03 -7.09 8.17
C ASN A 105 -14.87 -7.83 9.50
N ARG A 106 -15.58 -7.41 10.55
CA ARG A 106 -15.40 -7.99 11.90
C ARG A 106 -15.88 -9.44 12.04
N HIS A 107 -16.66 -9.92 11.07
CA HIS A 107 -17.32 -11.22 11.13
C HIS A 107 -16.48 -12.36 10.55
N ILE A 108 -15.39 -12.05 9.84
CA ILE A 108 -14.55 -13.05 9.15
C ILE A 108 -13.30 -13.43 9.98
N TYR A 109 -12.59 -14.46 9.51
CA TYR A 109 -11.31 -14.93 10.07
C TYR A 109 -10.29 -13.76 10.19
N PRO A 110 -9.35 -13.75 11.18
CA PRO A 110 -9.02 -14.78 12.16
C PRO A 110 -9.79 -14.73 13.49
N ARG A 111 -10.60 -13.69 13.74
CA ARG A 111 -11.23 -13.43 15.05
C ARG A 111 -10.25 -13.49 16.23
N ASP A 112 -8.99 -13.15 15.97
CA ASP A 112 -7.93 -13.20 16.97
C ASP A 112 -7.99 -11.95 17.87
N ALA A 113 -8.67 -12.08 19.01
CA ALA A 113 -8.79 -11.00 19.98
C ALA A 113 -7.43 -10.53 20.54
N TYR A 114 -6.42 -11.40 20.55
CA TYR A 114 -5.09 -11.05 21.05
C TYR A 114 -4.35 -10.16 20.04
N ALA A 115 -4.28 -10.57 18.77
CA ALA A 115 -3.68 -9.78 17.70
C ALA A 115 -4.35 -8.41 17.54
N LYS A 116 -5.68 -8.38 17.71
CA LYS A 116 -6.49 -7.16 17.67
C LYS A 116 -6.09 -6.08 18.68
N ARG A 117 -5.30 -6.41 19.73
CA ARG A 117 -4.77 -5.43 20.69
C ARG A 117 -3.64 -4.56 20.11
N ALA A 118 -2.95 -5.02 19.06
CA ALA A 118 -1.91 -4.24 18.39
C ALA A 118 -2.49 -3.15 17.45
N ILE A 119 -3.76 -3.31 17.05
CA ILE A 119 -4.48 -2.37 16.19
C ILE A 119 -4.92 -1.16 17.01
N LYS A 120 -4.11 -0.10 16.98
CA LYS A 120 -4.35 1.16 17.71
C LYS A 120 -5.60 1.88 17.19
N ARG A 121 -5.84 1.84 15.87
CA ARG A 121 -7.05 2.40 15.25
C ARG A 121 -7.81 1.33 14.50
N ARG A 122 -8.88 0.84 15.11
CA ARG A 122 -9.70 -0.24 14.59
C ARG A 122 -10.97 0.29 13.93
N VAL A 123 -11.17 -0.06 12.67
CA VAL A 123 -12.37 0.29 11.91
C VAL A 123 -13.09 -1.00 11.52
N GLU A 124 -14.09 -1.37 12.31
CA GLU A 124 -14.87 -2.58 12.04
C GLU A 124 -15.99 -2.28 11.04
N LEU A 125 -16.12 -3.16 10.04
CA LEU A 125 -17.15 -3.12 9.00
C LEU A 125 -18.09 -4.30 9.12
N ASP A 126 -19.31 -4.11 8.65
CA ASP A 126 -20.34 -5.14 8.60
C ASP A 126 -20.42 -5.77 7.20
N TRP A 127 -21.09 -6.92 7.11
CA TRP A 127 -21.29 -7.60 5.83
C TRP A 127 -21.97 -6.68 4.82
N GLY A 128 -21.47 -6.72 3.59
CA GLY A 128 -22.05 -5.97 2.49
C GLY A 128 -21.89 -4.45 2.59
N THR A 129 -20.99 -3.93 3.43
CA THR A 129 -20.61 -2.50 3.34
C THR A 129 -20.23 -2.16 1.90
N GLU A 130 -20.86 -1.11 1.37
CA GLU A 130 -20.70 -0.62 0.01
C GLU A 130 -19.75 0.60 -0.05
N ASP A 131 -19.44 1.05 -1.27
CA ASP A 131 -18.47 2.09 -1.58
C ASP A 131 -18.60 3.36 -0.73
N SER A 132 -19.81 3.92 -0.58
CA SER A 132 -20.00 5.21 0.08
C SER A 132 -19.57 5.18 1.55
N GLU A 133 -20.07 4.20 2.31
CA GLU A 133 -19.72 4.01 3.72
C GLU A 133 -18.23 3.67 3.86
N TYR A 134 -17.75 2.77 3.01
CA TYR A 134 -16.36 2.32 3.05
C TYR A 134 -15.39 3.49 2.79
N LEU A 135 -15.57 4.23 1.70
CA LEU A 135 -14.68 5.33 1.33
C LEU A 135 -14.71 6.47 2.34
N GLN A 136 -15.89 6.78 2.90
CA GLN A 136 -16.01 7.77 3.98
C GLN A 136 -15.19 7.35 5.21
N LYS A 137 -15.28 6.07 5.62
CA LYS A 137 -14.50 5.54 6.74
C LYS A 137 -13.00 5.52 6.42
N VAL A 138 -12.60 5.17 5.20
CA VAL A 138 -11.19 5.23 4.77
C VAL A 138 -10.63 6.64 4.95
N GLU A 139 -11.31 7.65 4.41
CA GLU A 139 -10.84 9.04 4.50
C GLU A 139 -10.78 9.53 5.96
N LEU A 140 -11.88 9.38 6.71
CA LEU A 140 -11.97 9.80 8.11
C LEU A 140 -10.88 9.16 8.96
N HIS A 141 -10.71 7.85 8.84
CA HIS A 141 -9.81 7.12 9.71
C HIS A 141 -8.35 7.24 9.27
N CYS A 142 -8.06 7.36 7.97
CA CYS A 142 -6.71 7.62 7.48
C CYS A 142 -6.24 9.00 7.94
N ASP A 143 -7.05 10.04 7.76
CA ASP A 143 -6.67 11.39 8.20
C ASP A 143 -6.52 11.47 9.71
N GLY A 144 -7.42 10.86 10.49
CA GLY A 144 -7.26 10.87 11.93
C GLY A 144 -6.04 10.06 12.41
N ALA A 145 -5.64 8.97 11.74
CA ALA A 145 -4.43 8.22 12.09
C ALA A 145 -3.20 9.11 11.91
N LEU A 146 -3.13 9.81 10.78
CA LEU A 146 -2.04 10.72 10.44
C LEU A 146 -2.08 12.04 11.22
N ASN A 147 -3.15 12.30 11.99
CA ASN A 147 -3.21 13.39 12.96
C ASN A 147 -2.76 12.94 14.36
N GLU A 148 -2.94 11.66 14.69
CA GLU A 148 -2.47 11.05 15.95
C GLU A 148 -0.98 10.76 15.94
N VAL A 149 -0.45 10.34 14.78
CA VAL A 149 0.96 10.01 14.61
C VAL A 149 1.55 10.70 13.38
N ARG A 150 2.84 11.02 13.45
CA ARG A 150 3.64 11.50 12.32
C ARG A 150 4.64 10.42 11.92
N PRO A 151 4.23 9.43 11.10
CA PRO A 151 5.11 8.33 10.73
C PRO A 151 6.19 8.81 9.75
N ASP A 152 7.38 8.21 9.86
CA ASP A 152 8.46 8.42 8.89
C ASP A 152 8.17 7.71 7.55
N VAL A 153 7.35 6.65 7.57
CA VAL A 153 6.92 5.88 6.41
C VAL A 153 5.56 5.21 6.64
N ILE A 154 4.76 5.08 5.59
CA ILE A 154 3.53 4.30 5.60
C ILE A 154 3.75 3.00 4.81
N VAL A 155 3.44 1.86 5.44
CA VAL A 155 3.28 0.58 4.73
C VAL A 155 1.80 0.31 4.57
N TYR A 156 1.33 0.37 3.33
CA TYR A 156 -0.08 0.22 2.98
C TYR A 156 -0.37 -1.19 2.43
N ASN A 157 -1.04 -2.01 3.24
CA ASN A 157 -1.47 -3.36 2.88
C ASN A 157 -2.79 -3.32 2.07
N ALA A 158 -2.68 -3.33 0.75
CA ALA A 158 -3.77 -3.11 -0.18
C ALA A 158 -4.43 -4.42 -0.65
N GLY A 159 -5.13 -5.11 0.26
CA GLY A 159 -5.94 -6.29 -0.09
C GLY A 159 -7.17 -5.92 -0.93
N THR A 160 -7.59 -6.78 -1.85
CA THR A 160 -8.80 -6.57 -2.67
C THR A 160 -9.88 -7.62 -2.41
N ASP A 161 -9.77 -8.34 -1.30
CA ASP A 161 -10.79 -9.27 -0.80
C ASP A 161 -12.07 -8.56 -0.35
N ILE A 162 -12.03 -7.23 -0.21
CA ILE A 162 -13.23 -6.39 -0.01
C ILE A 162 -14.12 -6.27 -1.26
N LEU A 163 -13.68 -6.76 -2.42
CA LEU A 163 -14.39 -6.66 -3.69
C LEU A 163 -15.72 -7.41 -3.64
N ASP A 164 -16.77 -6.82 -4.19
CA ASP A 164 -18.08 -7.46 -4.32
C ASP A 164 -17.98 -8.83 -5.02
N GLY A 165 -18.58 -9.83 -4.36
CA GLY A 165 -18.53 -11.24 -4.75
C GLY A 165 -17.24 -11.98 -4.37
N ASP A 166 -16.33 -11.39 -3.59
CA ASP A 166 -15.15 -12.10 -3.11
C ASP A 166 -15.57 -13.19 -2.11
N PRO A 167 -15.06 -14.44 -2.25
CA PRO A 167 -15.52 -15.56 -1.45
C PRO A 167 -15.12 -15.48 0.03
N LEU A 168 -14.19 -14.59 0.42
CA LEU A 168 -13.63 -14.55 1.77
C LEU A 168 -13.86 -13.20 2.50
N GLY A 169 -13.81 -12.06 1.81
CA GLY A 169 -13.84 -10.76 2.49
C GLY A 169 -15.22 -10.22 2.87
N GLY A 170 -16.27 -10.57 2.12
CA GLY A 170 -17.66 -10.33 2.56
C GLY A 170 -18.17 -8.89 2.55
N LEU A 171 -17.46 -8.00 1.86
CA LEU A 171 -17.92 -6.63 1.62
C LEU A 171 -18.45 -6.51 0.18
N SER A 172 -19.08 -5.39 -0.14
CA SER A 172 -19.69 -5.12 -1.45
C SER A 172 -19.05 -3.91 -2.12
N ILE A 173 -17.73 -3.83 -2.08
CA ILE A 173 -16.97 -2.73 -2.68
C ILE A 173 -16.83 -2.96 -4.17
N SER A 174 -17.09 -1.94 -4.98
CA SER A 174 -16.95 -2.02 -6.43
C SER A 174 -15.48 -1.97 -6.87
N PRO A 175 -15.15 -2.37 -8.11
CA PRO A 175 -13.83 -2.12 -8.69
C PRO A 175 -13.39 -0.65 -8.59
N HIS A 176 -14.32 0.28 -8.82
CA HIS A 176 -14.05 1.71 -8.70
C HIS A 176 -13.78 2.11 -7.24
N GLY A 177 -14.52 1.54 -6.29
CA GLY A 177 -14.30 1.75 -4.86
C GLY A 177 -12.88 1.35 -4.42
N ILE A 178 -12.35 0.25 -4.93
CA ILE A 178 -10.96 -0.18 -4.65
C ILE A 178 -9.94 0.81 -5.20
N VAL A 179 -10.09 1.20 -6.47
CA VAL A 179 -9.20 2.20 -7.10
C VAL A 179 -9.26 3.53 -6.33
N LYS A 180 -10.46 3.94 -5.91
CA LYS A 180 -10.66 5.19 -5.17
C LYS A 180 -10.08 5.13 -3.76
N ARG A 181 -10.19 4.00 -3.08
CA ARG A 181 -9.56 3.76 -1.77
C ARG A 181 -8.06 3.97 -1.86
N ASP A 182 -7.40 3.32 -2.81
CA ASP A 182 -5.95 3.41 -2.96
C ASP A 182 -5.54 4.87 -3.24
N GLU A 183 -6.29 5.58 -4.09
CA GLU A 183 -6.09 7.01 -4.34
C GLU A 183 -6.22 7.86 -3.07
N LEU A 184 -7.25 7.63 -2.24
CA LEU A 184 -7.46 8.38 -1.00
C LEU A 184 -6.27 8.21 -0.04
N VAL A 185 -5.78 6.97 0.13
CA VAL A 185 -4.64 6.67 1.00
C VAL A 185 -3.37 7.35 0.49
N PHE A 186 -3.07 7.24 -0.81
CA PHE A 186 -1.90 7.91 -1.40
C PHE A 186 -2.01 9.44 -1.34
N ARG A 187 -3.21 10.02 -1.54
CA ARG A 187 -3.42 11.47 -1.37
C ARG A 187 -3.16 11.89 0.07
N ALA A 188 -3.64 11.15 1.05
CA ALA A 188 -3.43 11.46 2.46
C ALA A 188 -1.93 11.46 2.84
N ALA A 189 -1.16 10.50 2.32
CA ALA A 189 0.29 10.44 2.47
C ALA A 189 0.98 11.62 1.78
N ARG A 190 0.67 11.87 0.49
CA ARG A 190 1.26 12.95 -0.31
C ARG A 190 1.00 14.33 0.28
N ARG A 191 -0.23 14.60 0.76
CA ARG A 191 -0.60 15.88 1.42
C ARG A 191 0.28 16.21 2.62
N ARG A 192 0.83 15.19 3.29
CA ARG A 192 1.67 15.32 4.48
C ARG A 192 3.16 15.11 4.18
N GLY A 193 3.53 14.88 2.92
CA GLY A 193 4.91 14.60 2.51
C GLY A 193 5.47 13.31 3.12
N ILE A 194 4.62 12.31 3.39
CA ILE A 194 5.03 11.05 4.02
C ILE A 194 5.30 10.01 2.93
N PRO A 195 6.49 9.38 2.89
CA PRO A 195 6.77 8.26 2.02
C PRO A 195 5.80 7.10 2.25
N ILE A 196 5.29 6.51 1.17
CA ILE A 196 4.34 5.39 1.22
C ILE A 196 4.81 4.23 0.34
N LEU A 197 4.74 3.02 0.88
CA LEU A 197 4.94 1.76 0.18
C LEU A 197 3.62 0.99 0.15
N MET A 198 3.13 0.67 -1.04
CA MET A 198 1.98 -0.20 -1.22
C MET A 198 2.45 -1.65 -1.38
N VAL A 199 1.91 -2.54 -0.57
CA VAL A 199 2.07 -3.99 -0.72
C VAL A 199 0.71 -4.59 -1.07
N THR A 200 0.66 -5.40 -2.11
CA THR A 200 -0.58 -6.07 -2.52
C THR A 200 -0.84 -7.30 -1.64
N SER A 201 -2.10 -7.68 -1.47
CA SER A 201 -2.47 -8.70 -0.47
C SER A 201 -3.62 -9.59 -0.90
N GLY A 202 -4.62 -9.82 -0.03
CA GLY A 202 -5.81 -10.62 -0.28
C GLY A 202 -6.57 -10.24 -1.56
N GLY A 203 -7.58 -11.02 -1.89
CA GLY A 203 -8.35 -10.89 -3.13
C GLY A 203 -8.26 -12.16 -3.96
N TYR A 204 -9.41 -12.81 -4.10
CA TYR A 204 -9.51 -14.21 -4.51
C TYR A 204 -10.36 -14.39 -5.77
N GLN A 205 -10.74 -13.27 -6.40
CA GLN A 205 -11.40 -13.26 -7.71
C GLN A 205 -10.39 -13.04 -8.84
N LYS A 206 -10.59 -13.71 -9.99
CA LYS A 206 -9.73 -13.56 -11.18
C LYS A 206 -9.62 -12.11 -11.68
N LYS A 207 -10.70 -11.33 -11.58
CA LYS A 207 -10.74 -9.90 -11.99
C LYS A 207 -9.84 -8.99 -11.14
N THR A 208 -9.43 -9.43 -9.95
CA THR A 208 -8.58 -8.66 -9.02
C THR A 208 -7.32 -8.13 -9.68
N ALA A 209 -6.62 -8.95 -10.48
CA ALA A 209 -5.35 -8.55 -11.07
C ALA A 209 -5.51 -7.32 -11.98
N ARG A 210 -6.61 -7.23 -12.73
CA ARG A 210 -6.92 -6.06 -13.56
C ARG A 210 -7.20 -4.83 -12.69
N ILE A 211 -7.96 -4.98 -11.61
CA ILE A 211 -8.31 -3.88 -10.71
C ILE A 211 -7.06 -3.30 -10.03
N ILE A 212 -6.11 -4.16 -9.63
CA ILE A 212 -4.82 -3.71 -9.07
C ILE A 212 -4.03 -2.92 -10.13
N ALA A 213 -3.99 -3.41 -11.37
CA ALA A 213 -3.33 -2.68 -12.46
C ALA A 213 -4.01 -1.32 -12.72
N ASP A 214 -5.34 -1.27 -12.79
CA ASP A 214 -6.12 -0.04 -12.96
C ASP A 214 -5.88 0.94 -11.80
N SER A 215 -5.71 0.44 -10.56
CA SER A 215 -5.36 1.26 -9.40
C SER A 215 -3.98 1.92 -9.56
N ILE A 216 -2.96 1.14 -9.93
CA ILE A 216 -1.60 1.65 -10.17
C ILE A 216 -1.60 2.70 -11.28
N LEU A 217 -2.30 2.44 -12.39
CA LEU A 217 -2.45 3.39 -13.48
C LEU A 217 -3.16 4.67 -13.04
N ASN A 218 -4.22 4.56 -12.22
CA ASN A 218 -4.89 5.73 -11.64
C ASN A 218 -3.93 6.54 -10.75
N LEU A 219 -3.17 5.90 -9.86
CA LEU A 219 -2.19 6.58 -9.03
C LEU A 219 -1.18 7.35 -9.88
N HIS A 220 -0.68 6.76 -10.97
CA HIS A 220 0.21 7.44 -11.90
C HIS A 220 -0.48 8.62 -12.61
N HIS A 221 -1.69 8.43 -13.11
CA HIS A 221 -2.47 9.49 -13.76
C HIS A 221 -2.75 10.68 -12.83
N GLN A 222 -2.95 10.43 -11.53
CA GLN A 222 -3.12 11.46 -10.49
C GLN A 222 -1.79 12.07 -10.00
N GLY A 223 -0.65 11.65 -10.59
CA GLY A 223 0.71 12.05 -10.21
C GLY A 223 1.09 11.62 -8.79
N LEU A 224 0.41 10.62 -8.23
CA LEU A 224 0.66 10.10 -6.88
C LEU A 224 1.86 9.15 -6.83
N ILE A 225 2.24 8.59 -7.98
CA ILE A 225 3.44 7.79 -8.19
C ILE A 225 4.11 8.18 -9.52
N GLY A 226 5.41 7.92 -9.64
CA GLY A 226 6.22 8.32 -10.80
C GLY A 226 6.95 9.65 -10.60
N PRO A 227 7.75 10.09 -11.58
CA PRO A 227 8.51 11.33 -11.49
C PRO A 227 7.56 12.52 -11.30
N GLU A 228 7.94 13.45 -10.41
CA GLU A 228 7.22 14.72 -10.30
C GLU A 228 7.19 15.38 -11.67
N ARG A 229 5.99 15.75 -12.14
CA ARG A 229 5.88 16.56 -13.35
C ARG A 229 6.53 17.91 -13.04
N GLU A 230 7.77 18.11 -13.45
CA GLU A 230 8.36 19.44 -13.55
C GLU A 230 7.42 20.28 -14.43
N GLY A 231 6.71 21.24 -13.85
CA GLY A 231 5.90 22.20 -14.62
C GLY A 231 4.51 22.59 -14.13
N LEU A 232 4.08 22.20 -12.92
CA LEU A 232 2.84 22.75 -12.31
C LEU A 232 3.10 23.32 -10.90
N SER A 233 4.20 24.05 -10.76
CA SER A 233 4.38 25.02 -9.68
C SER A 233 4.73 26.38 -10.31
N SER A 234 3.68 27.17 -10.57
CA SER A 234 3.66 28.65 -10.54
C SER A 234 2.46 29.18 -11.33
N ALA A 235 1.27 29.06 -10.75
CA ALA A 235 0.18 29.99 -11.03
C ALA A 235 -0.37 30.54 -9.71
N ALA A 236 0.53 31.01 -8.85
CA ALA A 236 0.23 32.10 -7.95
C ALA A 236 0.50 33.39 -8.71
N THR A 237 -0.45 33.81 -9.55
CA THR A 237 -0.48 35.17 -10.10
C THR A 237 -1.36 36.02 -9.20
N SER A 238 -0.71 36.70 -8.27
CA SER A 238 -1.11 38.05 -7.85
C SER A 238 0.16 38.89 -7.94
N PRO A 239 0.18 39.94 -8.77
CA PRO A 239 0.11 41.26 -8.15
C PRO A 239 -0.61 42.31 -9.01
N THR A 240 -1.40 43.15 -8.36
CA THR A 240 -1.44 44.57 -8.71
C THR A 240 -1.25 45.40 -7.45
N SER A 241 -0.35 46.36 -7.59
CA SER A 241 0.28 47.21 -6.59
C SER A 241 -0.54 48.46 -6.25
N GLY A 242 -0.32 48.98 -5.04
CA GLY A 242 -0.64 50.36 -4.63
C GLY A 242 0.12 50.69 -3.34
N PRO A 243 0.77 51.86 -3.19
CA PRO A 243 2.01 51.99 -2.43
C PRO A 243 1.82 52.48 -0.99
N GLY A 244 2.72 52.08 -0.09
CA GLY A 244 2.76 52.62 1.28
C GLY A 244 4.00 52.23 2.08
N SER A 245 4.97 53.14 2.11
CA SER A 245 5.92 53.44 3.19
C SER A 245 6.85 52.35 3.78
N SER A 246 8.14 52.52 3.46
CA SER A 246 9.31 52.55 4.36
C SER A 246 9.46 51.54 5.52
N GLY A 247 10.53 50.73 5.48
CA GLY A 247 11.08 50.10 6.67
C GLY A 247 12.10 48.99 6.43
N SER A 248 13.38 49.37 6.37
CA SER A 248 14.58 48.64 6.80
C SER A 248 14.64 47.09 6.81
N ALA A 249 15.52 46.56 5.95
CA ALA A 249 16.53 45.50 6.17
C ALA A 249 16.31 44.42 7.25
N LEU A 250 16.38 43.13 6.85
CA LEU A 250 17.53 42.24 7.08
C LEU A 250 17.29 40.83 6.54
N THR A 251 18.27 40.35 5.77
CA THR A 251 18.46 38.96 5.32
C THR A 251 19.04 38.11 6.45
N ALA A 252 18.58 36.87 6.63
CA ALA A 252 19.39 35.78 7.19
C ALA A 252 18.79 34.40 6.87
N ILE A 253 19.57 33.63 6.09
CA ILE A 253 19.69 32.16 5.92
C ILE A 253 18.39 31.33 5.90
#